data_AF-A0A6G0ZC25-F1
#
_entry.id   AF-A0A6G0ZC25-F1
#
_cell.length_a   1.000
_cell.length_b   1.000
_cell.length_c   1.000
_cell.angle_alpha   90.00
_cell.angle_beta   90.00
_cell.angle_gamma   90.00
#
_symmetry.space_group_name_H-M   'P 1'
#
loop_
_entity.id
_entity.type
_entity.pdbx_description
1 polymer ?
#
loop_
_entity_poly.entity_id
_entity_poly.type
_entity_poly.pdbx_seq_one_letter_code
_entity_poly.pdbx_strand_id
1 'polypeptide(L)'
;MPGHRCIAPGCKSGYDSCKEKYHFFSVPKDDDKLQQWKKAIPRKDEEIKPRQVVCERHFHEEDILWKRIMTDKNGTSLAEVVYKIPRLKEGAIPSIFPNCPKYLSNSLNPRKLPLIRRSSPKKPKADKKKDPKMNCSFTSDQSKVIGIIDSIEIFSFSKLQENINSIVFPNGWSRHDIPGKLIMFSFFIVKTKDILIENYVPTPILYKRVCLGFNLNVQCFVMNMSVNTDLFGSNKLNCSKDLEDILKQFDTSIICKGYKLKEKLLHSKTTYTDPAGNFRHIMCPLILNQNNDCKYCNKAIQTIMKVTKEKLSDKANANHGLVFIFIPLEDNYGSYAQPIGVFASKGTTKGVVGTNSVMKAITVLEKAGAFIHGIICDGAAPNQKFWNEMGVSRKLNEVKNWFEALSTQQLKTNAAFDALNRKLTNEEVSLNSDDYKVK
;
A
#
# COMPACT_ATOMS: atom_id res chain seq x y z
N MET A 1 -13.46 -21.56 -1.09
CA MET A 1 -14.42 -20.99 -2.08
C MET A 1 -13.92 -21.37 -3.47
N PRO A 2 -14.75 -21.95 -4.35
CA PRO A 2 -14.30 -22.31 -5.69
C PRO A 2 -13.89 -21.03 -6.44
N GLY A 3 -12.70 -21.04 -7.03
CA GLY A 3 -12.13 -19.90 -7.75
C GLY A 3 -13.02 -19.46 -8.91
N HIS A 4 -12.98 -18.16 -9.21
CA HIS A 4 -13.69 -17.55 -10.33
C HIS A 4 -13.13 -18.12 -11.65
N ARG A 5 -13.91 -18.94 -12.38
CA ARG A 5 -13.53 -19.53 -13.68
C ARG A 5 -14.19 -18.78 -14.82
N CYS A 6 -13.40 -18.43 -15.84
CA CYS A 6 -13.92 -17.72 -17.02
C CYS A 6 -14.90 -18.61 -17.82
N ILE A 7 -16.05 -18.05 -18.23
CA ILE A 7 -17.05 -18.76 -19.04
C ILE A 7 -16.82 -18.66 -20.55
N ALA A 8 -15.81 -17.92 -21.01
CA ALA A 8 -15.54 -17.87 -22.44
C ALA A 8 -15.10 -19.26 -22.97
N PRO A 9 -15.61 -19.71 -24.13
CA PRO A 9 -15.28 -21.02 -24.69
C PRO A 9 -13.76 -21.22 -24.85
N GLY A 10 -13.27 -22.35 -24.37
CA GLY A 10 -11.85 -22.70 -24.43
C GLY A 10 -10.92 -21.84 -23.57
N CYS A 11 -11.43 -20.95 -22.71
CA CYS A 11 -10.61 -20.15 -21.82
C CYS A 11 -10.23 -20.93 -20.55
N LYS A 12 -8.93 -20.93 -20.21
CA LYS A 12 -8.39 -21.59 -19.01
C LYS A 12 -8.17 -20.61 -17.84
N SER A 13 -8.51 -19.33 -17.98
CA SER A 13 -8.35 -18.35 -16.90
C SER A 13 -9.18 -18.72 -15.67
N GLY A 14 -8.52 -18.79 -14.51
CA GLY A 14 -9.14 -19.15 -13.24
C GLY A 14 -9.21 -20.66 -12.95
N TYR A 15 -8.71 -21.50 -13.87
CA TYR A 15 -8.45 -22.92 -13.58
C TYR A 15 -7.07 -23.09 -12.95
N ASP A 16 -6.88 -24.14 -12.15
CA ASP A 16 -5.61 -24.42 -11.46
C ASP A 16 -4.43 -24.59 -12.45
N SER A 17 -4.72 -24.97 -13.70
CA SER A 17 -3.73 -25.06 -14.78
C SER A 17 -3.19 -23.70 -15.26
N CYS A 18 -3.85 -22.58 -14.96
CA CYS A 18 -3.47 -21.25 -15.42
C CYS A 18 -2.75 -20.49 -14.31
N LYS A 19 -1.43 -20.30 -14.45
CA LYS A 19 -0.60 -19.59 -13.48
C LYS A 19 -0.73 -18.07 -13.55
N GLU A 20 -1.17 -17.54 -14.68
CA GLU A 20 -1.38 -16.12 -14.90
C GLU A 20 -2.64 -15.63 -14.20
N LYS A 21 -2.57 -14.43 -13.61
CA LYS A 21 -3.70 -13.79 -12.93
C LYS A 21 -4.33 -12.76 -13.86
N TYR A 22 -5.65 -12.79 -13.95
CA TYR A 22 -6.43 -11.87 -14.77
C TYR A 22 -7.53 -11.22 -13.94
N HIS A 23 -7.97 -10.05 -14.38
CA HIS A 23 -9.19 -9.44 -13.86
C HIS A 23 -10.43 -10.13 -14.44
N PHE A 24 -11.46 -10.27 -13.61
CA PHE A 24 -12.73 -10.92 -13.96
C PHE A 24 -13.87 -9.92 -13.85
N PHE A 25 -14.73 -9.91 -14.87
CA PHE A 25 -15.94 -9.11 -14.93
C PHE A 25 -17.17 -10.02 -14.82
N SER A 26 -18.07 -9.68 -13.91
CA SER A 26 -19.32 -10.44 -13.73
C SER A 26 -20.28 -10.19 -14.87
N VAL A 27 -21.00 -11.24 -15.25
CA VAL A 27 -22.10 -11.14 -16.22
C VAL A 27 -23.15 -10.14 -15.69
N PRO A 28 -23.63 -9.18 -16.50
CA PRO A 28 -24.66 -8.22 -16.09
C PRO A 28 -25.93 -8.89 -15.56
N LYS A 29 -26.55 -8.27 -14.55
CA LYS A 29 -27.88 -8.66 -14.04
C LYS A 29 -29.04 -8.02 -14.81
N ASP A 30 -28.74 -6.92 -15.51
CA ASP A 30 -29.68 -6.19 -16.35
C ASP A 30 -30.04 -7.02 -17.58
N ASP A 31 -31.34 -7.17 -17.86
CA ASP A 31 -31.83 -8.12 -18.86
C ASP A 31 -31.34 -7.77 -20.28
N ASP A 32 -31.33 -6.49 -20.65
CA ASP A 32 -30.86 -6.06 -21.98
C ASP A 32 -29.37 -6.32 -22.16
N LYS A 33 -28.55 -5.96 -21.16
CA LYS A 33 -27.10 -6.21 -21.17
C LYS A 33 -26.79 -7.70 -21.10
N LEU A 34 -27.59 -8.48 -20.37
CA LEU A 34 -27.48 -9.94 -20.30
C LEU A 34 -27.75 -10.58 -21.67
N GLN A 35 -28.79 -10.13 -22.39
CA GLN A 35 -29.08 -10.61 -23.75
C GLN A 35 -27.94 -10.28 -24.73
N GLN A 36 -27.34 -9.09 -24.62
CA GLN A 36 -26.17 -8.73 -25.44
C GLN A 36 -24.98 -9.66 -25.16
N TRP A 37 -24.71 -9.99 -23.90
CA TRP A 37 -23.63 -10.93 -23.53
C TRP A 37 -23.93 -12.36 -23.94
N LYS A 38 -25.20 -12.82 -23.85
CA LYS A 38 -25.65 -14.12 -24.37
C LYS A 38 -25.42 -14.25 -25.87
N LYS A 39 -25.67 -13.18 -26.63
CA LYS A 39 -25.42 -13.14 -28.07
C LYS A 39 -23.93 -13.09 -28.42
N ALA A 40 -23.12 -12.44 -27.58
CA ALA A 40 -21.70 -12.21 -27.83
C ALA A 40 -20.82 -13.42 -27.52
N ILE A 41 -21.15 -14.21 -26.49
CA ILE A 41 -20.35 -15.37 -26.06
C ILE A 41 -20.73 -16.60 -26.91
N PRO A 42 -19.83 -17.13 -27.76
CA PRO A 42 -20.17 -18.17 -28.73
C PRO A 42 -20.20 -19.56 -28.09
N ARG A 43 -21.21 -19.84 -27.26
CA ARG A 43 -21.40 -21.11 -26.54
C ARG A 43 -22.74 -21.75 -26.91
N LYS A 44 -22.76 -23.09 -27.06
CA LYS A 44 -23.96 -23.89 -27.38
C LYS A 44 -24.79 -24.33 -26.15
N ASP A 45 -24.18 -24.35 -24.97
CA ASP A 45 -24.78 -24.90 -23.73
C ASP A 45 -25.42 -23.81 -22.84
N GLU A 46 -26.29 -24.26 -21.92
CA GLU A 46 -27.23 -23.55 -21.02
C GLU A 46 -27.03 -22.07 -20.66
N GLU A 47 -28.18 -21.43 -20.36
CA GLU A 47 -28.38 -20.07 -19.89
C GLU A 47 -27.18 -19.46 -19.13
N ILE A 48 -26.61 -18.40 -19.71
CA ILE A 48 -25.63 -17.56 -19.02
C ILE A 48 -26.29 -16.93 -17.79
N LYS A 49 -25.73 -17.19 -16.61
CA LYS A 49 -26.25 -16.73 -15.31
C LYS A 49 -25.42 -15.54 -14.80
N PRO A 50 -26.01 -14.52 -14.14
CA PRO A 50 -25.28 -13.36 -13.61
C PRO A 50 -24.18 -13.67 -12.56
N ARG A 51 -24.13 -14.89 -12.02
CA ARG A 51 -23.06 -15.35 -11.10
C ARG A 51 -21.77 -15.72 -11.82
N GLN A 52 -21.81 -15.87 -13.14
CA GLN A 52 -20.66 -16.23 -13.96
C GLN A 52 -19.78 -15.02 -14.26
N VAL A 53 -18.53 -15.29 -14.68
CA VAL A 53 -17.53 -14.24 -14.95
C VAL A 53 -16.79 -14.47 -16.26
N VAL A 54 -16.36 -13.39 -16.89
CA VAL A 54 -15.50 -13.37 -18.07
C VAL A 54 -14.22 -12.60 -17.74
N CYS A 55 -13.04 -13.14 -18.09
CA CYS A 55 -11.77 -12.47 -17.83
C CYS A 55 -11.47 -11.35 -18.84
N GLU A 56 -10.56 -10.44 -18.48
CA GLU A 56 -10.19 -9.27 -19.27
C GLU A 56 -9.70 -9.55 -20.69
N ARG A 57 -9.15 -10.73 -20.94
CA ARG A 57 -8.66 -11.15 -22.27
C ARG A 57 -9.74 -11.22 -23.34
N HIS A 58 -11.02 -11.22 -22.95
CA HIS A 58 -12.15 -11.27 -23.88
C HIS A 58 -12.68 -9.89 -24.27
N PHE A 59 -12.08 -8.82 -23.74
CA PHE A 59 -12.42 -7.43 -24.02
C PHE A 59 -11.23 -6.69 -24.63
N HIS A 60 -11.48 -5.66 -25.43
CA HIS A 60 -10.41 -4.76 -25.86
C HIS A 60 -9.96 -3.89 -24.69
N GLU A 61 -8.68 -3.52 -24.65
CA GLU A 61 -8.14 -2.65 -23.58
C GLU A 61 -8.90 -1.32 -23.49
N GLU A 62 -9.40 -0.81 -24.62
CA GLU A 62 -10.21 0.40 -24.69
C GLU A 62 -11.58 0.25 -24.01
N ASP A 63 -12.12 -0.97 -23.92
CA ASP A 63 -13.40 -1.25 -23.26
C ASP A 63 -13.26 -1.37 -21.74
N ILE A 64 -12.02 -1.40 -21.24
CA ILE A 64 -11.71 -1.54 -19.82
C ILE A 64 -11.33 -0.18 -19.23
N LEU A 65 -12.21 0.31 -18.35
CA LEU A 65 -11.99 1.50 -17.55
C LEU A 65 -11.12 1.16 -16.33
N TRP A 66 -9.86 1.55 -16.43
CA TRP A 66 -8.91 1.52 -15.31
C TRP A 66 -9.03 2.74 -14.39
N LYS A 67 -9.72 3.80 -14.84
CA LYS A 67 -9.77 5.09 -14.17
C LYS A 67 -11.16 5.72 -14.29
N ARG A 68 -11.55 6.51 -13.29
CA ARG A 68 -12.76 7.34 -13.27
C ARG A 68 -12.36 8.80 -13.36
N ILE A 69 -12.86 9.50 -14.36
CA ILE A 69 -12.72 10.94 -14.48
C ILE A 69 -14.00 11.55 -13.91
N MET A 70 -13.89 12.37 -12.87
CA MET A 70 -15.01 13.17 -12.35
C MET A 70 -14.99 14.50 -13.08
N THR A 71 -16.05 14.85 -13.79
CA THR A 71 -16.20 16.11 -14.52
C THR A 71 -17.19 17.03 -13.82
N ASP A 72 -16.97 18.34 -13.92
CA ASP A 72 -17.97 19.35 -13.55
C ASP A 72 -19.12 19.39 -14.57
N LYS A 73 -20.19 20.15 -14.27
CA LYS A 73 -21.35 20.38 -15.15
C LYS A 73 -20.98 20.94 -16.53
N ASN A 74 -19.81 21.55 -16.67
CA ASN A 74 -19.29 22.10 -17.93
C ASN A 74 -18.34 21.15 -18.68
N GLY A 75 -18.18 19.89 -18.22
CA GLY A 75 -17.33 18.89 -18.86
C GLY A 75 -15.84 18.95 -18.49
N THR A 76 -15.41 19.92 -17.68
CA THR A 76 -14.04 20.02 -17.19
C THR A 76 -13.72 18.92 -16.18
N SER A 77 -12.66 18.15 -16.40
CA SER A 77 -12.21 17.07 -15.51
C SER A 77 -11.64 17.61 -14.19
N LEU A 78 -12.37 17.38 -13.09
CA LEU A 78 -12.07 17.81 -11.72
C LEU A 78 -11.12 16.86 -10.97
N ALA A 79 -11.14 15.56 -11.28
CA ALA A 79 -10.27 14.57 -10.65
C ALA A 79 -10.23 13.24 -11.43
N GLU A 80 -9.09 12.56 -11.40
CA GLU A 80 -8.88 11.22 -11.98
C GLU A 80 -8.56 10.22 -10.87
N VAL A 81 -9.38 9.18 -10.73
CA VAL A 81 -9.23 8.14 -9.69
C VAL A 81 -9.03 6.79 -10.36
N VAL A 82 -7.92 6.10 -10.07
CA VAL A 82 -7.67 4.74 -10.57
C VAL A 82 -8.58 3.75 -9.82
N TYR A 83 -9.28 2.88 -10.55
CA TYR A 83 -10.09 1.84 -9.94
C TYR A 83 -9.20 0.71 -9.39
N LYS A 84 -9.48 0.26 -8.15
CA LYS A 84 -8.82 -0.94 -7.58
C LYS A 84 -9.22 -2.24 -8.31
N ILE A 85 -10.41 -2.26 -8.88
CA ILE A 85 -10.93 -3.34 -9.72
C ILE A 85 -11.40 -2.65 -11.00
N PRO A 86 -10.81 -2.94 -12.17
CA PRO A 86 -11.21 -2.31 -13.42
C PRO A 86 -12.70 -2.51 -13.67
N ARG A 87 -13.32 -1.59 -14.40
CA ARG A 87 -14.74 -1.68 -14.80
C ARG A 87 -14.82 -1.72 -16.32
N LEU A 88 -15.91 -2.25 -16.86
CA LEU A 88 -16.17 -2.15 -18.29
C LEU A 88 -16.82 -0.82 -18.63
N LYS A 89 -16.52 -0.27 -19.81
CA LYS A 89 -17.27 0.84 -20.41
C LYS A 89 -18.75 0.45 -20.52
N GLU A 90 -19.62 1.44 -20.47
CA GLU A 90 -21.04 1.20 -20.70
C GLU A 90 -21.26 0.65 -22.12
N GLY A 91 -21.95 -0.49 -22.23
CA GLY A 91 -22.20 -1.18 -23.49
C GLY A 91 -21.08 -2.13 -23.95
N ALA A 92 -19.97 -2.25 -23.21
CA ALA A 92 -18.91 -3.19 -23.55
C ALA A 92 -19.39 -4.65 -23.45
N ILE A 93 -19.07 -5.42 -24.49
CA ILE A 93 -19.40 -6.85 -24.62
C ILE A 93 -18.12 -7.63 -24.91
N PRO A 94 -18.01 -8.90 -24.48
CA PRO A 94 -16.86 -9.71 -24.80
C PRO A 94 -16.86 -10.02 -26.30
N SER A 95 -15.75 -9.73 -26.99
CA SER A 95 -15.64 -9.83 -28.46
C SER A 95 -14.44 -10.67 -28.90
N ILE A 96 -13.47 -10.93 -28.02
CA ILE A 96 -12.22 -11.62 -28.35
C ILE A 96 -12.31 -13.09 -27.92
N PHE A 97 -12.40 -14.02 -28.88
CA PHE A 97 -12.48 -15.47 -28.59
C PHE A 97 -11.46 -16.26 -29.43
N PRO A 98 -10.19 -16.35 -29.00
CA PRO A 98 -9.10 -16.91 -29.82
C PRO A 98 -9.26 -18.40 -30.14
N ASN A 99 -10.03 -19.14 -29.33
CA ASN A 99 -10.26 -20.58 -29.49
C ASN A 99 -11.58 -20.89 -30.22
N CYS A 100 -12.21 -19.90 -30.86
CA CYS A 100 -13.43 -20.06 -31.64
C CYS A 100 -13.16 -19.80 -33.14
N PRO A 101 -13.91 -20.44 -34.06
CA PRO A 101 -13.81 -20.15 -35.49
C PRO A 101 -13.98 -18.65 -35.79
N LYS A 102 -13.14 -18.10 -36.69
CA LYS A 102 -13.09 -16.64 -37.01
C LYS A 102 -14.44 -16.00 -37.34
N TYR A 103 -15.40 -16.78 -37.85
CA TYR A 103 -16.74 -16.29 -38.19
C TYR A 103 -17.65 -16.03 -36.97
N LEU A 104 -17.24 -16.44 -35.76
CA LEU A 104 -17.96 -16.19 -34.49
C LEU A 104 -17.34 -15.06 -33.66
N SER A 105 -16.08 -14.70 -33.91
CA SER A 105 -15.42 -13.54 -33.30
C SER A 105 -15.76 -12.27 -34.10
N ASN A 106 -16.87 -11.62 -33.79
CA ASN A 106 -17.23 -10.35 -34.42
C ASN A 106 -16.32 -9.22 -33.91
N SER A 107 -15.32 -8.86 -34.72
CA SER A 107 -14.68 -7.55 -34.65
C SER A 107 -15.73 -6.51 -35.04
N LEU A 108 -16.34 -5.86 -34.06
CA LEU A 108 -17.08 -4.63 -34.30
C LEU A 108 -16.05 -3.53 -34.55
N ASN A 109 -15.60 -3.40 -35.80
CA ASN A 109 -15.07 -2.12 -36.25
C ASN A 109 -16.11 -1.04 -35.95
N PRO A 110 -15.75 0.12 -35.38
CA PRO A 110 -16.68 1.22 -35.20
C PRO A 110 -17.29 1.57 -36.56
N ARG A 111 -18.60 1.33 -36.70
CA ARG A 111 -19.33 1.78 -37.88
C ARG A 111 -19.24 3.31 -37.86
N LYS A 112 -18.62 3.92 -38.89
CA LYS A 112 -18.56 5.39 -39.03
C LYS A 112 -19.95 5.96 -38.74
N LEU A 113 -20.04 6.91 -37.79
CA LEU A 113 -21.24 7.68 -37.55
C LEU A 113 -21.74 8.25 -38.89
N PRO A 114 -23.05 8.24 -39.18
CA PRO A 114 -23.57 8.77 -40.43
C PRO A 114 -23.09 10.21 -40.58
N LEU A 115 -22.40 10.49 -41.68
CA LEU A 115 -22.09 11.87 -42.05
C LEU A 115 -23.42 12.62 -42.12
N ILE A 116 -23.59 13.63 -41.25
CA ILE A 116 -24.66 14.61 -41.35
C ILE A 116 -24.55 15.19 -42.76
N ARG A 117 -25.50 14.81 -43.62
CA ARG A 117 -25.64 15.36 -44.97
C ARG A 117 -25.88 16.86 -44.80
N ARG A 118 -24.86 17.68 -45.06
CA ARG A 118 -25.08 19.11 -45.32
C ARG A 118 -26.00 19.19 -46.53
N SER A 119 -27.20 19.70 -46.33
CA SER A 119 -28.16 19.98 -47.39
C SER A 119 -27.53 20.97 -48.38
N SER A 120 -27.17 20.47 -49.55
CA SER A 120 -26.74 21.29 -50.67
C SER A 120 -27.94 22.07 -51.23
N PRO A 121 -27.82 23.36 -51.56
CA PRO A 121 -28.87 24.09 -52.25
C PRO A 121 -29.12 23.49 -53.64
N LYS A 122 -30.40 23.22 -53.95
CA LYS A 122 -30.87 22.73 -55.25
C LYS A 122 -30.50 23.75 -56.35
N LYS A 123 -29.70 23.34 -57.34
CA LYS A 123 -29.62 24.04 -58.64
C LYS A 123 -30.61 23.41 -59.63
N PRO A 124 -31.30 24.20 -60.48
CA PRO A 124 -32.27 23.68 -61.45
C PRO A 124 -31.59 23.04 -62.67
N LYS A 125 -32.39 22.25 -63.39
CA LYS A 125 -32.01 21.38 -64.52
C LYS A 125 -31.76 22.15 -65.83
N ALA A 126 -30.77 21.64 -66.56
CA ALA A 126 -30.49 21.60 -67.99
C ALA A 126 -31.25 22.52 -68.98
N ASP A 127 -30.48 23.11 -69.91
CA ASP A 127 -30.87 23.20 -71.32
C ASP A 127 -29.67 23.01 -72.27
N LYS A 128 -29.94 22.35 -73.39
CA LYS A 128 -29.01 21.94 -74.46
C LYS A 128 -28.76 23.08 -75.45
N LYS A 129 -27.52 23.21 -75.97
CA LYS A 129 -27.20 23.18 -77.43
C LYS A 129 -25.73 23.50 -77.78
N LYS A 130 -25.18 22.59 -78.59
CA LYS A 130 -24.32 22.72 -79.79
C LYS A 130 -22.87 23.25 -79.70
N ASP A 131 -21.98 22.35 -80.15
CA ASP A 131 -20.57 22.42 -80.61
C ASP A 131 -20.31 23.55 -81.66
N PRO A 132 -19.07 23.82 -82.18
CA PRO A 132 -17.85 22.96 -82.18
C PRO A 132 -16.47 23.66 -82.08
N LYS A 133 -15.40 22.89 -81.82
CA LYS A 133 -14.22 22.71 -82.72
C LYS A 133 -13.02 22.04 -82.03
N MET A 134 -12.67 20.88 -82.60
CA MET A 134 -11.32 20.34 -82.86
C MET A 134 -10.14 21.31 -82.68
N ASN A 135 -9.10 20.87 -81.94
CA ASN A 135 -7.88 20.36 -82.55
C ASN A 135 -6.93 19.73 -81.52
N CYS A 136 -6.44 18.54 -81.86
CA CYS A 136 -5.25 17.93 -81.29
C CYS A 136 -4.00 18.60 -81.88
N SER A 137 -3.00 18.83 -81.05
CA SER A 137 -1.60 18.64 -81.45
C SER A 137 -0.70 18.59 -80.22
N PHE A 138 -0.12 17.41 -80.02
CA PHE A 138 1.13 17.14 -79.35
C PHE A 138 2.20 18.17 -79.75
N THR A 139 2.92 18.73 -78.78
CA THR A 139 4.39 18.67 -78.76
C THR A 139 4.90 18.88 -77.34
N SER A 140 5.87 18.04 -77.02
CA SER A 140 6.76 18.05 -75.88
C SER A 140 7.30 19.43 -75.52
N ASP A 141 7.29 19.74 -74.22
CA ASP A 141 8.49 20.31 -73.62
C ASP A 141 8.64 19.84 -72.17
N GLN A 142 9.54 18.87 -71.99
CA GLN A 142 10.09 18.52 -70.69
C GLN A 142 10.98 19.69 -70.26
N SER A 143 10.60 20.42 -69.21
CA SER A 143 11.51 21.09 -68.26
C SER A 143 10.71 21.90 -67.26
N LYS A 144 11.09 21.83 -65.97
CA LYS A 144 10.62 22.64 -64.83
C LYS A 144 9.37 22.16 -64.07
N VAL A 145 9.41 20.93 -63.56
CA VAL A 145 8.91 20.65 -62.18
C VAL A 145 9.90 19.70 -61.48
N ILE A 146 11.18 20.06 -61.50
CA ILE A 146 12.19 19.54 -60.57
C ILE A 146 12.79 20.80 -59.96
N GLY A 147 12.46 21.08 -58.70
CA GLY A 147 12.96 22.30 -58.05
C GLY A 147 12.30 22.74 -56.75
N ILE A 148 11.30 22.03 -56.18
CA ILE A 148 10.81 22.29 -54.82
C ILE A 148 10.35 20.99 -54.11
N ILE A 149 11.16 19.92 -54.19
CA ILE A 149 11.06 18.79 -53.24
C ILE A 149 12.49 18.35 -52.86
N ASP A 150 13.32 19.33 -52.48
CA ASP A 150 14.49 19.04 -51.67
C ASP A 150 14.19 19.49 -50.24
N SER A 151 14.35 18.56 -49.29
CA SER A 151 14.58 18.79 -47.86
C SER A 151 13.41 19.21 -46.94
N ILE A 152 12.30 18.47 -46.91
CA ILE A 152 11.62 18.26 -45.60
C ILE A 152 12.20 16.99 -45.00
N GLU A 153 13.27 17.17 -44.23
CA GLU A 153 13.90 16.10 -43.48
C GLU A 153 12.93 15.63 -42.38
N ILE A 154 12.21 14.52 -42.63
CA ILE A 154 11.23 14.00 -41.67
C ILE A 154 11.97 13.52 -40.43
N PHE A 155 11.74 14.17 -39.30
CA PHE A 155 12.25 13.76 -37.99
C PHE A 155 11.71 12.36 -37.66
N SER A 156 12.60 11.42 -37.40
CA SER A 156 12.27 10.02 -37.14
C SER A 156 13.17 9.43 -36.06
N PHE A 157 12.72 8.34 -35.45
CA PHE A 157 13.47 7.68 -34.37
C PHE A 157 14.84 7.16 -34.84
N SER A 158 14.91 6.55 -36.04
CA SER A 158 16.18 6.06 -36.59
C SER A 158 17.19 7.19 -36.78
N LYS A 159 16.73 8.32 -37.32
CA LYS A 159 17.57 9.50 -37.56
C LYS A 159 18.05 10.15 -36.26
N LEU A 160 17.22 10.11 -35.22
CA LEU A 160 17.61 10.53 -33.89
C LEU A 160 18.64 9.56 -33.27
N GLN A 161 18.49 8.23 -33.47
CA GLN A 161 19.47 7.25 -33.01
C GLN A 161 20.83 7.42 -33.67
N GLU A 162 20.87 7.72 -34.97
CA GLU A 162 22.12 8.01 -35.70
C GLU A 162 22.85 9.23 -35.13
N ASN A 163 22.09 10.25 -34.72
CA ASN A 163 22.63 11.51 -34.20
C ASN A 163 22.59 11.57 -32.66
N ILE A 164 22.43 10.44 -31.97
CA ILE A 164 22.14 10.46 -30.53
C ILE A 164 23.27 11.05 -29.67
N ASN A 165 24.49 11.03 -30.19
CA ASN A 165 25.66 11.60 -29.52
C ASN A 165 25.67 13.14 -29.51
N SER A 166 24.85 13.80 -30.34
CA SER A 166 24.72 15.26 -30.31
C SER A 166 23.73 15.77 -29.27
N ILE A 167 22.90 14.89 -28.70
CA ILE A 167 21.91 15.27 -27.67
C ILE A 167 22.63 15.71 -26.40
N VAL A 168 22.39 16.96 -26.01
CA VAL A 168 22.92 17.52 -24.77
C VAL A 168 21.96 17.24 -23.61
N PHE A 169 22.49 16.73 -22.50
CA PHE A 169 21.70 16.44 -21.31
C PHE A 169 22.46 16.78 -20.01
N PRO A 170 21.75 17.00 -18.89
CA PRO A 170 22.37 17.47 -17.65
C PRO A 170 23.39 16.47 -17.06
N ASN A 171 24.35 17.00 -16.29
CA ASN A 171 25.37 16.20 -15.62
C ASN A 171 24.76 15.19 -14.65
N GLY A 172 25.37 14.00 -14.57
CA GLY A 172 24.92 12.91 -13.69
C GLY A 172 23.84 12.00 -14.29
N TRP A 173 23.30 12.34 -15.47
CA TRP A 173 22.48 11.43 -16.25
C TRP A 173 23.34 10.46 -17.06
N SER A 174 22.77 9.30 -17.35
CA SER A 174 23.36 8.29 -18.24
C SER A 174 22.35 7.94 -19.34
N ARG A 175 22.87 7.59 -20.52
CA ARG A 175 22.07 7.19 -21.68
C ARG A 175 22.17 5.67 -21.90
N HIS A 176 21.06 5.07 -22.29
CA HIS A 176 20.94 3.65 -22.65
C HIS A 176 20.17 3.54 -23.96
N ASP A 177 20.80 2.93 -24.95
CA ASP A 177 20.25 2.82 -26.29
C ASP A 177 19.88 1.37 -26.58
N ILE A 178 18.60 1.11 -26.83
CA ILE A 178 18.09 -0.18 -27.33
C ILE A 178 17.70 0.03 -28.80
N PRO A 179 18.50 -0.49 -29.75
CA PRO A 179 18.31 -0.26 -31.18
C PRO A 179 16.87 -0.52 -31.64
N GLY A 180 16.29 0.43 -32.37
CA GLY A 180 14.93 0.34 -32.92
C GLY A 180 13.79 0.26 -31.89
N LYS A 181 14.06 0.39 -30.58
CA LYS A 181 13.07 0.16 -29.52
C LYS A 181 12.94 1.31 -28.54
N LEU A 182 14.07 1.74 -27.95
CA LEU A 182 14.07 2.65 -26.80
C LEU A 182 15.37 3.45 -26.76
N ILE A 183 15.27 4.75 -26.53
CA ILE A 183 16.36 5.55 -25.97
C ILE A 183 15.93 5.91 -24.55
N MET A 184 16.77 5.64 -23.57
CA MET A 184 16.48 5.90 -22.16
C MET A 184 17.58 6.76 -21.54
N PHE A 185 17.20 7.87 -20.93
CA PHE A 185 18.07 8.66 -20.07
C PHE A 185 17.70 8.37 -18.61
N SER A 186 18.68 8.12 -17.77
CA SER A 186 18.51 7.75 -16.37
C SER A 186 19.39 8.57 -15.44
N PHE A 187 18.84 9.00 -14.31
CA PHE A 187 19.58 9.61 -13.21
C PHE A 187 19.46 8.74 -11.97
N PHE A 188 20.58 8.40 -11.34
CA PHE A 188 20.63 7.55 -10.16
C PHE A 188 20.94 8.36 -8.90
N ILE A 189 20.37 7.94 -7.78
CA ILE A 189 20.80 8.37 -6.45
C ILE A 189 21.32 7.17 -5.67
N VAL A 190 22.17 7.41 -4.68
CA VAL A 190 22.66 6.34 -3.79
C VAL A 190 21.96 6.41 -2.45
N LYS A 191 21.57 5.24 -1.92
CA LYS A 191 21.09 5.14 -0.55
C LYS A 191 22.29 4.96 0.38
N THR A 192 22.65 6.02 1.08
CA THR A 192 23.60 5.94 2.20
C THR A 192 22.90 5.28 3.38
N LYS A 193 23.57 4.30 4.00
CA LYS A 193 23.17 3.82 5.33
C LYS A 193 23.84 4.71 6.36
N ASP A 194 23.14 4.99 7.46
CA ASP A 194 23.69 5.77 8.58
C ASP A 194 24.78 5.00 9.34
N ILE A 195 25.02 3.72 9.01
CA ILE A 195 26.03 2.87 9.63
C ILE A 195 27.20 2.75 8.67
N LEU A 196 28.36 3.26 9.10
CA LEU A 196 29.64 3.07 8.42
C LEU A 196 30.07 1.61 8.59
N ILE A 197 29.75 0.78 7.61
CA ILE A 197 30.27 -0.58 7.52
C ILE A 197 31.50 -0.50 6.62
N GLU A 198 32.66 -0.86 7.13
CA GLU A 198 33.87 -1.03 6.30
C GLU A 198 33.52 -2.00 5.16
N ASN A 199 33.80 -1.58 3.92
CA ASN A 199 33.45 -2.27 2.67
C ASN A 199 31.96 -2.16 2.21
N TYR A 200 31.17 -1.23 2.72
CA TYR A 200 29.83 -0.99 2.18
C TYR A 200 29.87 -0.36 0.78
N VAL A 201 29.35 -1.10 -0.20
CA VAL A 201 29.08 -0.57 -1.54
C VAL A 201 27.63 -0.08 -1.60
N PRO A 202 27.39 1.23 -1.81
CA PRO A 202 26.03 1.76 -1.87
C PRO A 202 25.26 1.24 -3.08
N THR A 203 23.99 0.87 -2.88
CA THR A 203 23.12 0.46 -3.97
C THR A 203 22.56 1.69 -4.70
N PRO A 204 22.72 1.78 -6.04
CA PRO A 204 22.11 2.84 -6.83
C PRO A 204 20.61 2.61 -6.96
N ILE A 205 19.86 3.70 -6.92
CA ILE A 205 18.40 3.74 -7.08
C ILE A 205 18.10 4.61 -8.28
N LEU A 206 17.38 4.04 -9.24
CA LEU A 206 16.89 4.79 -10.40
C LEU A 206 15.91 5.86 -9.94
N TYR A 207 16.33 7.11 -10.01
CA TYR A 207 15.62 8.23 -9.40
C TYR A 207 14.75 8.97 -10.40
N LYS A 208 15.33 9.41 -11.51
CA LYS A 208 14.60 10.00 -12.66
C LYS A 208 14.92 9.20 -13.92
N ARG A 209 13.93 9.06 -14.79
CA ARG A 209 14.11 8.42 -16.10
C ARG A 209 13.25 9.10 -17.16
N VAL A 210 13.83 9.36 -18.32
CA VAL A 210 13.13 9.79 -19.54
C VAL A 210 13.26 8.68 -20.56
N CYS A 211 12.13 8.13 -20.99
CA CYS A 211 12.08 7.07 -22.00
C CYS A 211 11.49 7.61 -23.29
N LEU A 212 12.21 7.43 -24.41
CA LEU A 212 11.75 7.74 -25.74
C LEU A 212 11.50 6.46 -26.53
N GLY A 213 10.24 6.23 -26.92
CA GLY A 213 9.85 5.10 -27.76
C GLY A 213 10.09 5.34 -29.25
N PHE A 214 10.04 4.25 -30.03
CA PHE A 214 10.18 4.27 -31.50
C PHE A 214 9.16 5.18 -32.22
N ASN A 215 8.03 5.45 -31.59
CA ASN A 215 6.96 6.32 -32.09
C ASN A 215 7.17 7.81 -31.75
N LEU A 216 8.35 8.15 -31.21
CA LEU A 216 8.73 9.49 -30.73
C LEU A 216 7.95 9.97 -29.50
N ASN A 217 7.23 9.07 -28.81
CA ASN A 217 6.58 9.41 -27.55
C ASN A 217 7.58 9.34 -26.39
N VAL A 218 7.47 10.33 -25.49
CA VAL A 218 8.30 10.48 -24.30
C VAL A 218 7.48 10.19 -23.05
N GLN A 219 8.03 9.32 -22.20
CA GLN A 219 7.48 9.02 -20.89
C GLN A 219 8.53 9.30 -19.82
N CYS A 220 8.20 10.20 -18.89
CA CYS A 220 9.03 10.48 -17.72
C CYS A 220 8.60 9.61 -16.53
N PHE A 221 9.57 9.23 -15.70
CA PHE A 221 9.38 8.44 -14.47
C PHE A 221 10.22 8.98 -13.33
N VAL A 222 9.67 8.89 -12.11
CA VAL A 222 10.41 9.09 -10.86
C VAL A 222 10.25 7.84 -9.99
N MET A 223 11.35 7.23 -9.56
CA MET A 223 11.35 6.03 -8.69
C MET A 223 10.31 4.97 -9.12
N ASN A 224 10.33 4.60 -10.40
CA ASN A 224 9.42 3.67 -11.10
C ASN A 224 7.96 4.12 -11.33
N MET A 225 7.56 5.29 -10.86
CA MET A 225 6.22 5.82 -11.11
C MET A 225 6.24 6.74 -12.33
N SER A 226 5.32 6.53 -13.27
CA SER A 226 5.15 7.42 -14.41
C SER A 226 4.66 8.79 -13.92
N VAL A 227 5.27 9.86 -14.42
CA VAL A 227 4.81 11.23 -14.20
C VAL A 227 4.21 11.78 -15.49
N ASN A 228 3.35 12.79 -15.38
CA ASN A 228 2.81 13.45 -16.56
C ASN A 228 3.96 14.20 -17.28
N THR A 229 4.30 13.74 -18.49
CA THR A 229 5.35 14.35 -19.32
C THR A 229 4.98 15.76 -19.77
N ASP A 230 3.69 16.07 -19.89
CA ASP A 230 3.20 17.39 -20.33
C ASP A 230 3.63 18.54 -19.39
N LEU A 231 4.10 18.20 -18.19
CA LEU A 231 4.70 19.14 -17.23
C LEU A 231 6.07 19.70 -17.69
N PHE A 232 6.73 19.04 -18.64
CA PHE A 232 8.11 19.33 -19.07
C PHE A 232 8.23 19.67 -20.57
N GLY A 233 7.12 19.64 -21.30
CA GLY A 233 7.08 19.79 -22.76
C GLY A 233 6.09 18.84 -23.41
N SER A 234 6.09 18.77 -24.74
CA SER A 234 5.24 17.84 -25.50
C SER A 234 5.63 16.39 -25.22
N ASN A 235 4.65 15.53 -24.93
CA ASN A 235 4.88 14.09 -24.81
C ASN A 235 5.24 13.40 -26.13
N LYS A 236 5.20 14.11 -27.26
CA LYS A 236 5.65 13.63 -28.57
C LYS A 236 6.67 14.60 -29.15
N LEU A 237 7.84 14.07 -29.52
CA LEU A 237 8.94 14.88 -30.06
C LEU A 237 8.68 15.24 -31.53
N ASN A 238 8.95 16.49 -31.87
CA ASN A 238 9.00 16.99 -33.25
C ASN A 238 10.43 17.25 -33.70
N CYS A 239 11.37 17.44 -32.76
CA CYS A 239 12.78 17.61 -33.03
C CYS A 239 13.66 17.10 -31.87
N SER A 240 14.97 17.04 -32.06
CA SER A 240 15.93 16.69 -31.00
C SER A 240 15.91 17.70 -29.86
N LYS A 241 15.63 18.97 -30.14
CA LYS A 241 15.64 20.04 -29.14
C LYS A 241 14.56 19.85 -28.07
N ASP A 242 13.39 19.35 -28.47
CA ASP A 242 12.31 18.99 -27.54
C ASP A 242 12.79 18.02 -26.46
N LEU A 243 13.63 17.04 -26.82
CA LEU A 243 14.17 16.05 -25.89
C LEU A 243 15.16 16.68 -24.89
N GLU A 244 16.04 17.54 -25.37
CA GLU A 244 16.98 18.28 -24.51
C GLU A 244 16.24 19.16 -23.50
N ASP A 245 15.19 19.84 -23.95
CA ASP A 245 14.41 20.74 -23.11
C ASP A 245 13.60 19.95 -22.05
N ILE A 246 13.03 18.80 -22.43
CA ILE A 246 12.40 17.88 -21.45
C ILE A 246 13.42 17.41 -20.42
N LEU A 247 14.63 16.99 -20.84
CA LEU A 247 15.68 16.54 -19.94
C LEU A 247 16.09 17.65 -18.96
N LYS A 248 16.27 18.89 -19.45
CA LYS A 248 16.64 20.05 -18.65
C LYS A 248 15.54 20.44 -17.65
N GLN A 249 14.29 20.50 -18.08
CA GLN A 249 13.16 20.81 -17.20
C GLN A 249 12.94 19.70 -16.17
N PHE A 250 13.04 18.45 -16.59
CA PHE A 250 12.85 17.32 -15.69
C PHE A 250 13.98 17.20 -14.67
N ASP A 251 15.22 17.52 -15.03
CA ASP A 251 16.35 17.55 -14.11
C ASP A 251 16.16 18.57 -12.96
N THR A 252 15.70 19.77 -13.29
CA THR A 252 15.44 20.83 -12.31
C THR A 252 14.13 20.65 -11.53
N SER A 253 13.27 19.72 -11.96
CA SER A 253 11.99 19.44 -11.28
C SER A 253 12.17 18.97 -9.84
N ILE A 254 11.33 19.52 -8.95
CA ILE A 254 11.36 19.24 -7.53
C ILE A 254 10.51 18.01 -7.23
N ILE A 255 11.15 16.96 -6.75
CA ILE A 255 10.48 15.75 -6.32
C ILE A 255 10.14 15.86 -4.83
N CYS A 256 8.88 15.58 -4.49
CA CYS A 256 8.46 15.47 -3.11
C CYS A 256 9.34 14.47 -2.36
N LYS A 257 9.82 14.80 -1.16
CA LYS A 257 10.68 13.91 -0.37
C LYS A 257 9.93 12.78 0.36
N GLY A 258 8.60 12.85 0.39
CA GLY A 258 7.80 11.97 1.24
C GLY A 258 8.09 12.27 2.72
N TYR A 259 8.06 11.24 3.57
CA TYR A 259 8.44 11.33 4.97
C TYR A 259 9.00 9.99 5.48
N LYS A 260 9.80 10.03 6.55
CA LYS A 260 10.35 8.84 7.21
C LYS A 260 9.65 8.60 8.54
N LEU A 261 9.37 7.34 8.88
CA LEU A 261 8.86 6.93 10.18
C LEU A 261 9.87 5.99 10.84
N LYS A 262 10.18 6.21 12.12
CA LYS A 262 11.06 5.35 12.91
C LYS A 262 10.40 4.02 13.30
N GLU A 263 9.08 4.01 13.42
CA GLU A 263 8.30 2.84 13.84
C GLU A 263 7.61 2.18 12.64
N LYS A 264 7.84 0.88 12.44
CA LYS A 264 7.22 0.06 11.38
C LYS A 264 5.70 -0.18 11.57
N LEU A 265 5.11 0.33 12.66
CA LEU A 265 3.83 -0.13 13.19
C LEU A 265 2.59 0.63 12.67
N LEU A 266 2.75 1.72 11.90
CA LEU A 266 1.62 2.45 11.32
C LEU A 266 1.67 2.47 9.79
N HIS A 267 1.20 1.39 9.18
CA HIS A 267 0.78 1.41 7.78
C HIS A 267 -0.64 1.98 7.70
N SER A 268 -0.81 3.10 6.99
CA SER A 268 -2.12 3.64 6.67
C SER A 268 -2.59 3.09 5.32
N LYS A 269 -3.90 2.90 5.14
CA LYS A 269 -4.50 2.56 3.83
C LYS A 269 -4.27 3.65 2.77
N THR A 270 -3.87 4.85 3.19
CA THR A 270 -3.63 6.01 2.33
C THR A 270 -2.14 6.29 2.07
N THR A 271 -1.25 5.38 2.50
CA THR A 271 0.19 5.58 2.36
C THR A 271 0.87 4.37 1.74
N TYR A 272 1.98 4.58 1.04
CA TYR A 272 2.83 3.54 0.48
C TYR A 272 4.29 3.87 0.71
N THR A 273 5.16 2.87 0.61
CA THR A 273 6.62 3.03 0.70
C THR A 273 7.20 3.11 -0.71
N ASP A 274 7.97 4.16 -0.98
CA ASP A 274 8.69 4.32 -2.25
C ASP A 274 9.94 3.44 -2.31
N PRO A 275 10.55 3.24 -3.49
CA PRO A 275 11.79 2.47 -3.63
C PRO A 275 12.99 2.99 -2.81
N ALA A 276 13.01 4.28 -2.46
CA ALA A 276 14.03 4.84 -1.57
C ALA A 276 13.77 4.47 -0.08
N GLY A 277 12.58 3.97 0.24
CA GLY A 277 12.16 3.59 1.58
C GLY A 277 11.45 4.71 2.34
N ASN A 278 11.07 5.80 1.67
CA ASN A 278 10.28 6.86 2.28
C ASN A 278 8.79 6.54 2.13
N PHE A 279 8.01 6.94 3.13
CA PHE A 279 6.55 6.88 3.06
C PHE A 279 6.01 8.05 2.26
N ARG A 280 4.96 7.79 1.49
CA ARG A 280 4.24 8.77 0.67
C ARG A 280 2.75 8.57 0.82
N HIS A 281 2.00 9.65 0.70
CA HIS A 281 0.55 9.55 0.53
C HIS A 281 0.23 9.05 -0.88
N ILE A 282 -0.81 8.22 -1.05
CA ILE A 282 -1.23 7.69 -2.36
C ILE A 282 -1.62 8.78 -3.38
N MET A 283 -2.02 9.96 -2.89
CA MET A 283 -2.31 11.16 -3.72
C MET A 283 -1.12 12.14 -3.82
N CYS A 284 0.09 11.74 -3.42
CA CYS A 284 1.27 12.57 -3.61
C CYS A 284 1.46 12.84 -5.11
N PRO A 285 1.53 14.10 -5.57
CA PRO A 285 1.73 14.42 -6.99
C PRO A 285 3.13 14.05 -7.50
N LEU A 286 4.03 13.66 -6.59
CA LEU A 286 5.43 13.28 -6.82
C LEU A 286 6.32 14.43 -7.28
N ILE A 287 5.91 15.19 -8.30
CA ILE A 287 6.49 16.45 -8.74
C ILE A 287 5.76 17.61 -8.06
N LEU A 288 6.50 18.59 -7.56
CA LEU A 288 5.97 19.75 -6.85
C LEU A 288 6.10 21.02 -7.67
N ASN A 289 5.05 21.85 -7.63
CA ASN A 289 5.03 23.14 -8.31
C ASN A 289 5.49 24.22 -7.32
N GLN A 290 6.73 24.69 -7.48
CA GLN A 290 7.38 25.83 -6.79
C GLN A 290 7.49 25.78 -5.26
N ASN A 291 6.48 25.25 -4.56
CA ASN A 291 6.48 25.05 -3.12
C ASN A 291 6.98 23.64 -2.82
N ASN A 292 8.08 23.51 -2.06
CA ASN A 292 8.75 22.24 -1.77
C ASN A 292 7.94 21.31 -0.83
N ASP A 293 6.72 21.73 -0.49
CA ASP A 293 5.84 21.07 0.45
C ASP A 293 4.70 20.33 -0.24
N CYS A 294 4.58 19.04 0.06
CA CYS A 294 3.48 18.22 -0.38
C CYS A 294 2.36 18.18 0.66
N LYS A 295 1.24 18.87 0.40
CA LYS A 295 0.06 18.89 1.29
C LYS A 295 -0.42 17.50 1.71
N TYR A 296 -0.36 16.52 0.81
CA TYR A 296 -0.83 15.16 1.07
C TYR A 296 0.11 14.38 2.00
N CYS A 297 1.42 14.41 1.71
CA CYS A 297 2.42 13.78 2.57
C CYS A 297 2.48 14.47 3.95
N ASN A 298 2.39 15.80 3.98
CA ASN A 298 2.39 16.59 5.22
C ASN A 298 1.16 16.28 6.09
N LYS A 299 -0.04 16.19 5.50
CA LYS A 299 -1.24 15.79 6.24
C LYS A 299 -1.15 14.34 6.73
N ALA A 300 -0.56 13.45 5.93
CA ALA A 300 -0.41 12.04 6.30
C ALA A 300 0.54 11.86 7.50
N ILE A 301 1.72 12.49 7.47
CA ILE A 301 2.66 12.42 8.59
C ILE A 301 2.08 13.04 9.87
N GLN A 302 1.39 14.20 9.77
CA GLN A 302 0.73 14.82 10.91
C GLN A 302 -0.34 13.92 11.53
N THR A 303 -1.15 13.26 10.69
CA THR A 303 -2.19 12.32 11.16
C THR A 303 -1.56 11.14 11.89
N ILE A 304 -0.49 10.55 11.32
CA ILE A 304 0.22 9.43 11.93
C ILE A 304 0.86 9.86 13.25
N MET A 305 1.53 11.01 13.29
CA MET A 305 2.14 11.54 14.51
C MET A 305 1.10 11.79 15.61
N LYS A 306 -0.09 12.30 15.26
CA LYS A 306 -1.20 12.48 16.21
C LYS A 306 -1.67 11.13 16.77
N VAL A 307 -1.92 10.14 15.93
CA VAL A 307 -2.34 8.79 16.37
C VAL A 307 -1.25 8.11 17.20
N THR A 308 0.02 8.25 16.83
CA THR A 308 1.14 7.70 17.61
C THR A 308 1.22 8.39 18.97
N LYS A 309 1.05 9.72 19.04
CA LYS A 309 1.01 10.47 20.30
C LYS A 309 -0.19 10.06 21.15
N GLU A 310 -1.37 9.87 20.57
CA GLU A 310 -2.57 9.38 21.26
C GLU A 310 -2.40 7.95 21.77
N LYS A 311 -1.83 7.05 20.97
CA LYS A 311 -1.52 5.67 21.42
C LYS A 311 -0.45 5.63 22.51
N LEU A 312 0.51 6.56 22.48
CA LEU A 312 1.50 6.73 23.54
C LEU A 312 0.86 7.35 24.79
N SER A 313 -0.05 8.32 24.64
CA SER A 313 -0.77 8.94 25.78
C SER A 313 -1.79 8.00 26.42
N ASP A 314 -2.45 7.15 25.63
CA ASP A 314 -3.32 6.08 26.14
C ASP A 314 -2.52 4.99 26.86
N LYS A 315 -1.20 4.95 26.69
CA LYS A 315 -0.29 4.16 27.53
C LYS A 315 0.31 4.95 28.72
N ALA A 316 0.11 6.27 28.81
CA ALA A 316 1.00 7.12 29.62
C ALA A 316 0.60 7.39 31.07
N ASN A 317 -0.60 7.03 31.53
CA ASN A 317 -0.94 7.21 32.95
C ASN A 317 -1.11 5.86 33.64
N ALA A 318 -0.20 5.56 34.57
CA ALA A 318 -0.41 4.51 35.56
C ALA A 318 -1.60 4.92 36.45
N ASN A 319 -2.47 3.97 36.74
CA ASN A 319 -3.59 4.17 37.67
C ASN A 319 -3.53 3.24 38.89
N HIS A 320 -2.52 2.38 38.97
CA HIS A 320 -2.23 1.52 40.11
C HIS A 320 -0.71 1.47 40.34
N GLY A 321 -0.29 1.37 41.60
CA GLY A 321 1.09 1.11 41.99
C GLY A 321 1.17 -0.17 42.81
N LEU A 322 2.01 -1.11 42.40
CA LEU A 322 2.37 -2.28 43.23
C LEU A 322 3.62 -1.92 44.03
N VAL A 323 3.54 -2.03 45.35
CA VAL A 323 4.63 -1.70 46.26
C VAL A 323 4.97 -2.94 47.08
N PHE A 324 6.25 -3.31 47.09
CA PHE A 324 6.81 -4.31 48.00
C PHE A 324 7.56 -3.59 49.12
N ILE A 325 7.23 -3.91 50.36
CA ILE A 325 7.81 -3.30 51.56
C ILE A 325 8.40 -4.43 52.40
N PHE A 326 9.65 -4.25 52.85
CA PHE A 326 10.28 -5.08 53.86
C PHE A 326 10.07 -4.46 55.24
N ILE A 327 9.65 -5.28 56.20
CA ILE A 327 9.44 -4.91 57.61
C ILE A 327 10.20 -5.93 58.46
N PRO A 328 11.23 -5.53 59.22
CA PRO A 328 11.95 -6.42 60.12
C PRO A 328 11.12 -6.76 61.36
N LEU A 329 11.33 -7.97 61.91
CA LEU A 329 10.63 -8.43 63.10
C LEU A 329 11.42 -8.19 64.41
N GLU A 330 12.75 -8.16 64.35
CA GLU A 330 13.61 -8.24 65.54
C GLU A 330 14.08 -6.88 66.11
N ASP A 331 13.82 -5.77 65.40
CA ASP A 331 14.10 -4.41 65.87
C ASP A 331 12.80 -3.71 66.33
N ASN A 332 12.46 -3.77 67.63
CA ASN A 332 11.30 -3.08 68.24
C ASN A 332 10.09 -2.98 67.29
N TYR A 333 9.44 -4.12 67.01
CA TYR A 333 8.19 -4.24 66.22
C TYR A 333 7.85 -3.03 65.33
N GLY A 334 8.44 -2.98 64.13
CA GLY A 334 8.11 -1.95 63.14
C GLY A 334 8.88 -0.62 63.27
N SER A 335 10.09 -0.63 63.85
CA SER A 335 10.94 0.57 63.95
C SER A 335 11.27 1.21 62.59
N TYR A 336 11.28 0.45 61.49
CA TYR A 336 11.32 0.99 60.13
C TYR A 336 10.61 0.10 59.10
N ALA A 337 10.14 0.73 58.03
CA ALA A 337 9.57 0.06 56.87
C ALA A 337 10.34 0.53 55.62
N GLN A 338 10.85 -0.41 54.82
CA GLN A 338 11.65 -0.08 53.65
C GLN A 338 10.96 -0.55 52.37
N PRO A 339 10.58 0.37 51.46
CA PRO A 339 10.17 -0.01 50.11
C PRO A 339 11.34 -0.67 49.37
N ILE A 340 11.12 -1.87 48.85
CA ILE A 340 12.12 -2.64 48.10
C ILE A 340 11.80 -2.74 46.61
N GLY A 341 10.58 -2.36 46.22
CA GLY A 341 10.18 -2.28 44.81
C GLY A 341 8.88 -1.52 44.63
N VAL A 342 8.85 -0.62 43.64
CA VAL A 342 7.66 0.14 43.25
C VAL A 342 7.44 -0.01 41.76
N PHE A 343 6.27 -0.52 41.37
CA PHE A 343 5.92 -0.78 39.98
C PHE A 343 4.64 -0.04 39.62
N ALA A 344 4.77 0.97 38.77
CA ALA A 344 3.63 1.67 38.20
C ALA A 344 2.98 0.82 37.10
N SER A 345 1.66 0.67 37.13
CA SER A 345 0.93 -0.12 36.15
C SER A 345 -0.42 0.51 35.78
N LYS A 346 -0.95 0.09 34.63
CA LYS A 346 -2.29 0.46 34.16
C LYS A 346 -3.21 -0.76 34.28
N GLY A 347 -4.09 -0.75 35.27
CA GLY A 347 -4.89 -1.88 35.73
C GLY A 347 -4.19 -2.69 36.83
N THR A 348 -4.90 -3.61 37.46
CA THR A 348 -4.34 -4.50 38.49
C THR A 348 -3.24 -5.39 37.90
N THR A 349 -2.19 -5.65 38.68
CA THR A 349 -1.11 -6.56 38.27
C THR A 349 -1.70 -7.94 37.95
N LYS A 350 -1.43 -8.47 36.77
CA LYS A 350 -1.86 -9.82 36.40
C LYS A 350 -1.21 -10.83 37.37
N GLY A 351 -1.99 -11.72 37.98
CA GLY A 351 -1.52 -12.55 39.11
C GLY A 351 -0.20 -13.30 38.87
N VAL A 352 0.05 -13.83 37.66
CA VAL A 352 1.32 -14.52 37.31
C VAL A 352 2.55 -13.58 37.41
N VAL A 353 2.37 -12.30 37.07
CA VAL A 353 3.42 -11.27 37.21
C VAL A 353 3.61 -10.91 38.70
N GLY A 354 2.54 -10.99 39.49
CA GLY A 354 2.57 -10.84 40.95
C GLY A 354 3.45 -11.93 41.59
N THR A 355 3.18 -13.20 41.30
CA THR A 355 3.93 -14.36 41.83
C THR A 355 5.43 -14.27 41.53
N ASN A 356 5.80 -14.00 40.29
CA ASN A 356 7.20 -13.86 39.90
C ASN A 356 7.89 -12.67 40.58
N SER A 357 7.17 -11.57 40.78
CA SER A 357 7.70 -10.38 41.47
C SER A 357 7.93 -10.66 42.95
N VAL A 358 6.99 -11.35 43.60
CA VAL A 358 7.10 -11.79 45.01
C VAL A 358 8.33 -12.68 45.18
N MET A 359 8.49 -13.72 44.35
CA MET A 359 9.62 -14.64 44.44
C MET A 359 10.96 -13.93 44.24
N LYS A 360 11.04 -13.00 43.28
CA LYS A 360 12.25 -12.18 43.09
C LYS A 360 12.54 -11.28 44.29
N ALA A 361 11.53 -10.69 44.91
CA ALA A 361 11.70 -9.88 46.10
C ALA A 361 12.29 -10.70 47.25
N ILE A 362 11.78 -11.91 47.49
CA ILE A 362 12.32 -12.85 48.47
C ILE A 362 13.80 -13.15 48.16
N THR A 363 14.10 -13.57 46.93
CA THR A 363 15.48 -13.92 46.53
C THR A 363 16.46 -12.76 46.68
N VAL A 364 16.04 -11.52 46.36
CA VAL A 364 16.90 -10.33 46.51
C VAL A 364 17.16 -10.04 47.99
N LEU A 365 16.15 -10.12 48.84
CA LEU A 365 16.29 -9.90 50.28
C LEU A 365 17.17 -10.98 50.94
N GLU A 366 16.97 -12.25 50.60
CA GLU A 366 17.80 -13.35 51.11
C GLU A 366 19.26 -13.21 50.68
N LYS A 367 19.52 -12.81 49.43
CA LYS A 367 20.89 -12.49 48.97
C LYS A 367 21.53 -11.33 49.72
N ALA A 368 20.72 -10.41 50.24
CA ALA A 368 21.18 -9.33 51.10
C ALA A 368 21.35 -9.77 52.58
N GLY A 369 21.11 -11.04 52.89
CA GLY A 369 21.25 -11.62 54.24
C GLY A 369 20.00 -11.56 55.10
N ALA A 370 18.85 -11.14 54.55
CA ALA A 370 17.60 -11.08 55.30
C ALA A 370 16.87 -12.44 55.32
N PHE A 371 16.30 -12.80 56.47
CA PHE A 371 15.48 -14.00 56.62
C PHE A 371 13.98 -13.69 56.50
N ILE A 372 13.32 -14.26 55.49
CA ILE A 372 11.92 -13.97 55.19
C ILE A 372 11.00 -14.96 55.90
N HIS A 373 10.48 -14.53 57.05
CA HIS A 373 9.56 -15.32 57.88
C HIS A 373 8.16 -15.42 57.27
N GLY A 374 7.69 -14.36 56.60
CA GLY A 374 6.40 -14.41 55.95
C GLY A 374 6.06 -13.23 55.06
N ILE A 375 4.95 -13.38 54.34
CA ILE A 375 4.42 -12.38 53.40
C ILE A 375 3.00 -11.99 53.82
N ILE A 376 2.74 -10.70 53.82
CA ILE A 376 1.42 -10.12 54.13
C ILE A 376 0.86 -9.47 52.86
N CYS A 377 -0.37 -9.82 52.50
CA CYS A 377 -1.09 -9.23 51.37
C CYS A 377 -2.61 -9.26 51.60
N ASP A 378 -3.34 -8.40 50.89
CA ASP A 378 -4.79 -8.29 51.01
C ASP A 378 -5.55 -9.45 50.35
N GLY A 379 -6.88 -9.43 50.49
CA GLY A 379 -7.80 -10.39 49.91
C GLY A 379 -7.99 -10.34 48.38
N ALA A 380 -7.31 -9.46 47.65
CA ALA A 380 -7.66 -9.17 46.25
C ALA A 380 -7.39 -10.34 45.29
N ALA A 381 -8.11 -10.36 44.16
CA ALA A 381 -8.02 -11.42 43.16
C ALA A 381 -6.58 -11.73 42.64
N PRO A 382 -5.68 -10.76 42.45
CA PRO A 382 -4.30 -11.04 42.08
C PRO A 382 -3.53 -11.83 43.17
N ASN A 383 -3.76 -11.53 44.44
CA ASN A 383 -3.12 -12.19 45.58
C ASN A 383 -3.70 -13.58 45.82
N GLN A 384 -5.01 -13.77 45.57
CA GLN A 384 -5.64 -15.10 45.51
C GLN A 384 -4.97 -16.03 44.50
N LYS A 385 -4.63 -15.50 43.32
CA LYS A 385 -3.94 -16.27 42.29
C LYS A 385 -2.52 -16.66 42.71
N PHE A 386 -1.79 -15.75 43.37
CA PHE A 386 -0.49 -16.06 43.97
C PHE A 386 -0.60 -17.22 44.98
N TRP A 387 -1.58 -17.20 45.87
CA TRP A 387 -1.77 -18.29 46.84
C TRP A 387 -2.01 -19.64 46.14
N ASN A 388 -2.87 -19.67 45.13
CA ASN A 388 -3.14 -20.89 44.38
C ASN A 388 -1.87 -21.41 43.67
N GLU A 389 -1.07 -20.52 43.07
CA GLU A 389 0.18 -20.89 42.39
C GLU A 389 1.23 -21.42 43.37
N MET A 390 1.28 -20.90 44.61
CA MET A 390 2.18 -21.38 45.67
C MET A 390 1.60 -22.56 46.47
N GLY A 391 0.41 -23.04 46.11
CA GLY A 391 -0.26 -24.14 46.80
C GLY A 391 -0.70 -23.81 48.23
N VAL A 392 -0.95 -22.53 48.54
CA VAL A 392 -1.52 -22.05 49.80
C VAL A 392 -3.04 -22.20 49.73
N SER A 393 -3.64 -22.91 50.69
CA SER A 393 -5.06 -23.25 50.72
C SER A 393 -5.77 -22.66 51.93
N ARG A 394 -6.97 -22.13 51.70
CA ARG A 394 -7.86 -21.49 52.68
C ARG A 394 -9.09 -22.31 53.02
N LYS A 395 -9.21 -23.54 52.53
CA LYS A 395 -10.39 -24.38 52.79
C LYS A 395 -10.41 -24.81 54.25
N LEU A 396 -11.60 -24.83 54.85
CA LEU A 396 -11.84 -25.06 56.28
C LEU A 396 -11.24 -26.38 56.82
N ASN A 397 -10.93 -27.35 55.95
CA ASN A 397 -10.38 -28.66 56.34
C ASN A 397 -9.08 -29.03 55.58
N GLU A 398 -8.50 -28.10 54.80
CA GLU A 398 -7.24 -28.29 54.05
C GLU A 398 -6.38 -27.02 54.18
N VAL A 399 -6.12 -26.59 55.42
CA VAL A 399 -5.37 -25.35 55.67
C VAL A 399 -3.89 -25.59 55.38
N LYS A 400 -3.37 -24.90 54.37
CA LYS A 400 -1.93 -24.81 54.11
C LYS A 400 -1.57 -23.34 54.00
N ASN A 401 -0.93 -22.81 55.03
CA ASN A 401 -0.56 -21.41 55.20
C ASN A 401 0.94 -21.13 54.97
N TRP A 402 1.65 -22.04 54.31
CA TRP A 402 3.09 -21.92 54.02
C TRP A 402 3.42 -22.44 52.63
N PHE A 403 4.54 -22.00 52.09
CA PHE A 403 5.12 -22.51 50.85
C PHE A 403 6.64 -22.59 50.97
N GLU A 404 7.28 -23.37 50.10
CA GLU A 404 8.74 -23.46 50.03
C GLU A 404 9.25 -22.38 49.07
N ALA A 405 10.10 -21.49 49.58
CA ALA A 405 10.81 -20.56 48.72
C ALA A 405 11.90 -21.32 47.95
N LEU A 406 12.02 -21.07 46.64
CA LEU A 406 13.10 -21.58 45.80
C LEU A 406 14.40 -20.85 46.12
N SER A 407 14.95 -21.06 47.32
CA SER A 407 16.25 -20.52 47.72
C SER A 407 17.17 -21.64 48.21
N THR A 408 18.48 -21.36 48.23
CA THR A 408 19.56 -22.32 48.51
C THR A 408 19.51 -22.95 49.91
N GLN A 409 18.60 -22.49 50.77
CA GLN A 409 18.25 -23.12 52.03
C GLN A 409 16.74 -23.39 51.99
N GLN A 410 16.31 -24.66 52.01
CA GLN A 410 14.90 -25.04 52.05
C GLN A 410 14.24 -24.50 53.33
N LEU A 411 13.74 -23.26 53.28
CA LEU A 411 13.04 -22.60 54.38
C LEU A 411 11.54 -22.52 54.03
N LYS A 412 10.70 -22.88 55.00
CA LYS A 412 9.25 -22.72 54.89
C LYS A 412 8.89 -21.27 55.18
N THR A 413 8.37 -20.57 54.19
CA THR A 413 7.87 -19.20 54.35
C THR A 413 6.38 -19.24 54.68
N ASN A 414 5.99 -18.56 55.76
CA ASN A 414 4.57 -18.47 56.15
C ASN A 414 3.85 -17.39 55.33
N ALA A 415 2.70 -17.73 54.76
CA ALA A 415 1.78 -16.76 54.19
C ALA A 415 0.84 -16.29 55.32
N ALA A 416 1.02 -15.05 55.78
CA ALA A 416 0.16 -14.44 56.80
C ALA A 416 -0.92 -13.58 56.13
N PHE A 417 -2.13 -13.64 56.67
CA PHE A 417 -3.28 -12.92 56.14
C PHE A 417 -3.51 -11.65 56.94
N ASP A 418 -3.81 -10.56 56.24
CA ASP A 418 -4.30 -9.36 56.90
C ASP A 418 -5.71 -9.65 57.47
N ALA A 419 -5.78 -9.86 58.79
CA ALA A 419 -7.02 -10.15 59.51
C ALA A 419 -7.96 -8.94 59.56
N LEU A 420 -7.48 -7.73 59.25
CA LEU A 420 -8.22 -6.48 59.46
C LEU A 420 -9.39 -6.27 58.49
N ASN A 421 -9.46 -7.01 57.38
CA ASN A 421 -10.51 -6.86 56.36
C ASN A 421 -11.67 -7.87 56.48
N ARG A 422 -11.70 -8.71 57.53
CA ARG A 422 -12.92 -9.49 57.84
C ARG A 422 -13.95 -8.53 58.45
N LYS A 423 -14.92 -8.08 57.64
CA LYS A 423 -16.24 -7.74 58.17
C LYS A 423 -16.72 -8.96 58.97
N LEU A 424 -16.77 -8.79 60.29
CA LEU A 424 -17.35 -9.73 61.24
C LEU A 424 -18.80 -10.00 60.82
N THR A 425 -19.04 -11.09 60.10
CA THR A 425 -20.30 -11.81 60.18
C THR A 425 -20.11 -12.84 61.28
N ASN A 426 -20.79 -12.60 62.39
CA ASN A 426 -20.79 -13.40 63.61
C ASN A 426 -20.76 -14.90 63.32
N GLU A 427 -19.65 -15.55 63.67
CA GLU A 427 -19.60 -16.89 64.24
C GLU A 427 -18.21 -17.07 64.84
N GLU A 428 -18.19 -17.35 66.14
CA GLU A 428 -17.02 -17.44 66.99
C GLU A 428 -16.05 -18.51 66.47
N VAL A 429 -14.81 -18.10 66.18
CA VAL A 429 -13.69 -19.04 66.10
C VAL A 429 -12.61 -18.51 67.05
N SER A 430 -12.60 -19.06 68.26
CA SER A 430 -11.49 -18.96 69.19
C SER A 430 -10.27 -19.63 68.57
N LEU A 431 -9.28 -18.85 68.15
CA LEU A 431 -7.96 -19.36 67.82
C LEU A 431 -7.13 -19.42 69.11
N ASN A 432 -6.90 -20.63 69.60
CA ASN A 432 -6.05 -20.89 70.77
C ASN A 432 -4.60 -20.45 70.48
N SER A 433 -4.00 -19.81 71.47
CA SER A 433 -2.64 -19.25 71.46
C SER A 433 -1.50 -20.29 71.47
N ASP A 434 -1.82 -21.58 71.37
CA ASP A 434 -0.84 -22.67 71.54
C ASP A 434 -0.22 -23.19 70.24
N ASP A 435 -0.72 -22.78 69.06
CA ASP A 435 -0.19 -23.23 67.77
C ASP A 435 1.07 -22.48 67.29
N TYR A 436 1.56 -21.51 68.08
CA TYR A 436 2.82 -20.80 67.84
C TYR A 436 3.92 -21.26 68.81
N LYS A 437 4.24 -22.55 68.82
CA LYS A 437 5.51 -23.04 69.39
C LYS A 437 6.43 -23.53 68.29
N VAL A 438 7.43 -22.70 67.99
CA VAL A 438 8.59 -23.02 67.15
C VAL A 438 9.45 -24.04 67.90
N LYS A 439 9.85 -25.12 67.22
CA LYS A 439 10.99 -25.96 67.61
C LYS A 439 12.22 -25.51 66.85
#